data_AF-A0AA88S9N1-F1
#
_entry.id   AF-A0AA88S9N1-F1
#
_cell.length_a   1.000
_cell.length_b   1.000
_cell.length_c   1.000
_cell.angle_alpha   90.00
_cell.angle_beta   90.00
_cell.angle_gamma   90.00
#
_symmetry.space_group_name_H-M   'P 1'
#
loop_
_entity.id
_entity.type
_entity.pdbx_description
1 polymer ?
#
loop_
_entity_poly.entity_id
_entity_poly.type
_entity_poly.pdbx_seq_one_letter_code
_entity_poly.pdbx_strand_id
1 'polypeptide(L)'
;MCASSLTPMKKSVHVTTQCYSQTETMCSRFGSVKAEAAVMSDESQAPPPGCPMHQDSKRAAPPSECPMHQAAATEQPKSAPDVPAHQDRAYEFVQCPVTGARESNPTASDINPDNMMPPPNQQPSPGQPFPLSVVREESHIPRAGSEQNWVYPSEQMFWNAMLRKGWRWREQDVSQKDMMHIISIHNQNNENAWKEILKWEALHSKECPCGPALKRFGGKAKEFTPRARFRHWMGHELPFDRHDWIVDRCGKEVRYVIDYYVGGHGSDHTILDVRPAFESLGAVWDRMKVAWWRWTSS
;
A
#
# COMPACT_ATOMS: atom_id res chain seq x y z
N MET A 1 15.30 -20.21 -51.25
CA MET A 1 15.40 -19.56 -49.92
C MET A 1 14.44 -18.37 -49.93
N CYS A 2 13.23 -18.54 -49.40
CA CYS A 2 12.25 -17.45 -49.29
C CYS A 2 12.17 -17.01 -47.82
N ALA A 3 12.50 -15.76 -47.56
CA ALA A 3 12.32 -15.12 -46.26
C ALA A 3 10.92 -14.49 -46.20
N SER A 4 10.07 -14.96 -45.30
CA SER A 4 8.78 -14.34 -44.99
C SER A 4 8.95 -13.35 -43.84
N SER A 5 8.70 -12.08 -44.14
CA SER A 5 8.61 -10.97 -43.19
C SER A 5 7.32 -11.10 -42.37
N LEU A 6 7.45 -11.09 -41.04
CA LEU A 6 6.31 -11.04 -40.11
C LEU A 6 6.23 -9.63 -39.50
N THR A 7 5.17 -8.91 -39.85
CA THR A 7 4.75 -7.65 -39.22
C THR A 7 4.09 -7.91 -37.87
N PRO A 8 4.34 -7.10 -36.81
CA PRO A 8 3.63 -7.23 -35.55
C PRO A 8 2.30 -6.46 -35.57
N MET A 9 1.22 -7.14 -35.18
CA MET A 9 -0.11 -6.57 -34.98
C MET A 9 -0.12 -5.59 -33.79
N LYS A 10 -0.63 -4.39 -34.04
CA LYS A 10 -0.90 -3.34 -33.04
C LYS A 10 -2.18 -3.68 -32.28
N LYS A 11 -2.14 -3.71 -30.95
CA LYS A 11 -3.35 -3.60 -30.11
C LYS A 11 -3.48 -2.13 -29.67
N SER A 12 -4.51 -1.46 -30.17
CA SER A 12 -4.95 -0.14 -29.74
C SER A 12 -6.07 -0.35 -28.73
N VAL A 13 -5.94 0.21 -27.53
CA VAL A 13 -7.04 0.27 -26.56
C VAL A 13 -7.53 1.71 -26.56
N HIS A 14 -8.75 1.93 -27.04
CA HIS A 14 -9.45 3.20 -26.94
C HIS A 14 -10.06 3.30 -25.53
N VAL A 15 -9.67 4.34 -24.79
CA VAL A 15 -10.35 4.74 -23.56
C VAL A 15 -11.32 5.86 -23.95
N THR A 16 -12.61 5.53 -24.03
CA THR A 16 -13.67 6.52 -24.27
C THR A 16 -14.13 7.05 -22.92
N THR A 17 -13.79 8.28 -22.59
CA THR A 17 -14.33 8.98 -21.42
C THR A 17 -15.61 9.70 -21.84
N GLN A 18 -16.76 9.32 -21.28
CA GLN A 18 -18.00 10.12 -21.36
C GLN A 18 -18.35 10.65 -19.98
N CYS A 19 -18.28 11.97 -19.82
CA CYS A 19 -18.83 12.71 -18.70
C CYS A 19 -20.36 12.76 -18.80
N TYR A 20 -21.09 12.52 -17.70
CA TYR A 20 -22.42 13.09 -17.53
C TYR A 20 -22.71 13.48 -16.07
N SER A 21 -23.53 14.54 -15.98
CA SER A 21 -23.84 15.40 -14.85
C SER A 21 -24.84 14.82 -13.85
N GLN A 22 -24.82 15.43 -12.67
CA GLN A 22 -25.73 15.34 -11.52
C GLN A 22 -27.23 15.29 -11.89
N THR A 23 -28.01 14.53 -11.12
CA THR A 23 -29.04 14.98 -10.14
C THR A 23 -29.94 13.81 -9.75
N GLU A 24 -30.12 13.53 -8.45
CA GLU A 24 -31.42 13.63 -7.75
C GLU A 24 -31.39 13.00 -6.35
N THR A 25 -32.13 13.70 -5.48
CA THR A 25 -32.33 13.56 -4.05
C THR A 25 -33.46 12.55 -3.76
N MET A 26 -33.38 11.75 -2.69
CA MET A 26 -34.53 11.54 -1.80
C MET A 26 -34.23 10.87 -0.43
N CYS A 27 -34.50 11.68 0.59
CA CYS A 27 -34.97 11.46 1.97
C CYS A 27 -35.21 10.04 2.54
N SER A 28 -34.50 9.77 3.64
CA SER A 28 -34.99 9.43 5.00
C SER A 28 -36.01 8.29 5.21
N ARG A 29 -35.65 7.34 6.08
CA ARG A 29 -36.53 6.81 7.14
C ARG A 29 -35.71 6.28 8.33
N PHE A 30 -36.01 6.86 9.49
CA PHE A 30 -35.49 6.52 10.81
C PHE A 30 -35.93 5.13 11.28
N GLY A 31 -35.04 4.48 12.04
CA GLY A 31 -35.34 3.32 12.88
C GLY A 31 -34.34 3.26 14.03
N SER A 32 -34.68 3.93 15.14
CA SER A 32 -33.95 3.90 16.40
C SER A 32 -34.18 2.56 17.11
N VAL A 33 -33.12 1.94 17.62
CA VAL A 33 -33.23 0.84 18.61
C VAL A 33 -32.39 1.16 19.84
N LYS A 34 -33.06 0.93 20.96
CA LYS A 34 -32.82 1.29 22.36
C LYS A 34 -31.60 0.55 22.93
N ALA A 35 -30.75 1.28 23.64
CA ALA A 35 -29.81 0.70 24.60
C ALA A 35 -30.49 0.57 25.97
N GLU A 36 -30.42 -0.60 26.58
CA GLU A 36 -30.77 -0.79 28.00
C GLU A 36 -29.49 -0.89 28.83
N ALA A 37 -29.39 0.02 29.79
CA ALA A 37 -28.38 0.06 30.83
C ALA A 37 -28.92 -0.65 32.08
N ALA A 38 -28.07 -1.44 32.73
CA ALA A 38 -28.30 -1.93 34.09
C ALA A 38 -27.38 -1.17 35.05
N VAL A 39 -27.99 -0.61 36.08
CA VAL A 39 -27.39 0.18 37.16
C VAL A 39 -27.17 -0.73 38.37
N MET A 40 -26.02 -0.65 39.03
CA MET A 40 -25.87 -0.98 40.45
C MET A 40 -24.99 0.06 41.15
N SER A 41 -25.28 0.23 42.44
CA SER A 41 -25.14 1.43 43.26
C SER A 41 -23.75 1.68 43.85
N ASP A 42 -23.57 2.96 44.18
CA ASP A 42 -22.52 3.68 44.90
C ASP A 42 -22.29 3.19 46.35
N GLU A 43 -21.02 3.17 46.79
CA GLU A 43 -20.68 3.47 48.19
C GLU A 43 -19.29 4.14 48.27
N SER A 44 -19.31 5.31 48.88
CA SER A 44 -18.27 6.33 49.03
C SER A 44 -17.30 6.09 50.18
N GLN A 45 -16.01 6.46 50.02
CA GLN A 45 -15.21 6.99 51.15
C GLN A 45 -14.00 7.84 50.68
N ALA A 46 -13.85 9.00 51.32
CA ALA A 46 -12.84 10.04 51.10
C ALA A 46 -11.87 10.16 52.32
N PRO A 47 -10.73 10.91 52.22
CA PRO A 47 -9.45 10.62 52.89
C PRO A 47 -9.12 11.50 54.12
N PRO A 48 -8.01 11.21 54.84
CA PRO A 48 -7.06 12.28 55.25
C PRO A 48 -5.58 11.78 55.46
N PRO A 49 -4.61 12.55 56.00
CA PRO A 49 -4.09 13.88 55.63
C PRO A 49 -2.53 14.00 55.53
N GLY A 50 -2.02 14.99 54.77
CA GLY A 50 -1.02 16.01 55.18
C GLY A 50 0.49 15.74 55.44
N CYS A 51 1.34 16.23 54.49
CA CYS A 51 2.55 17.10 54.62
C CYS A 51 3.87 16.57 55.28
N PRO A 52 5.10 17.09 54.96
CA PRO A 52 5.42 18.46 54.51
C PRO A 52 6.47 18.65 53.37
N MET A 53 6.50 19.89 52.85
CA MET A 53 7.43 20.48 51.89
C MET A 53 8.79 20.87 52.51
N HIS A 54 9.86 20.86 51.69
CA HIS A 54 11.02 21.77 51.61
C HIS A 54 12.05 21.08 50.65
N GLN A 55 12.81 21.72 49.75
CA GLN A 55 13.32 23.09 49.68
C GLN A 55 13.86 23.38 48.27
N ASP A 56 13.76 24.63 47.85
CA ASP A 56 14.43 25.23 46.69
C ASP A 56 15.96 25.06 46.69
N SER A 57 16.56 24.95 45.50
CA SER A 57 17.95 25.36 45.25
C SER A 57 18.18 25.77 43.79
N LYS A 58 18.06 27.07 43.57
CA LYS A 58 18.87 27.97 42.72
C LYS A 58 19.69 27.37 41.55
N ARG A 59 19.27 27.76 40.34
CA ARG A 59 20.04 28.41 39.25
C ARG A 59 21.58 28.42 39.38
N ALA A 60 22.27 27.77 38.45
CA ALA A 60 23.62 28.15 37.99
C ALA A 60 23.83 27.69 36.54
N ALA A 61 24.02 28.66 35.64
CA ALA A 61 24.50 28.44 34.27
C ALA A 61 26.03 28.26 34.28
N PRO A 62 26.62 27.41 33.41
CA PRO A 62 28.06 27.37 33.23
C PRO A 62 28.57 28.50 32.33
N PRO A 63 29.76 29.08 32.59
CA PRO A 63 30.24 30.31 31.98
C PRO A 63 30.85 30.14 30.58
N SER A 64 30.95 31.28 29.90
CA SER A 64 31.55 31.52 28.58
C SER A 64 33.07 31.69 28.64
N GLU A 65 33.81 30.95 27.79
CA GLU A 65 35.11 31.27 27.16
C GLU A 65 35.78 29.95 26.72
N CYS A 66 35.82 29.56 25.44
CA CYS A 66 36.95 29.82 24.51
C CYS A 66 36.73 29.12 23.13
N PRO A 67 37.48 29.46 22.06
CA PRO A 67 36.97 29.72 20.72
C PRO A 67 37.29 28.64 19.66
N MET A 68 36.36 28.37 18.73
CA MET A 68 36.67 27.79 17.41
C MET A 68 35.58 28.19 16.39
N HIS A 69 35.95 29.14 15.53
CA HIS A 69 35.56 29.37 14.14
C HIS A 69 34.10 29.29 13.65
N GLN A 70 33.70 30.44 13.09
CA GLN A 70 32.65 30.62 12.09
C GLN A 70 32.63 29.49 11.05
N ALA A 71 31.49 28.81 10.93
CA ALA A 71 31.03 28.24 9.68
C ALA A 71 29.61 28.76 9.47
N ALA A 72 29.44 29.43 8.33
CA ALA A 72 28.21 30.10 7.92
C ALA A 72 26.99 29.18 8.06
N ALA A 73 25.94 29.72 8.66
CA ALA A 73 24.59 29.21 8.47
C ALA A 73 24.21 29.43 7.00
N THR A 74 24.53 28.47 6.15
CA THR A 74 23.90 28.37 4.84
C THR A 74 22.52 27.78 5.09
N GLU A 75 21.51 28.65 5.15
CA GLU A 75 20.12 28.25 5.04
C GLU A 75 19.95 27.42 3.77
N GLN A 76 19.73 26.11 3.91
CA GLN A 76 19.26 25.27 2.82
C GLN A 76 17.73 25.35 2.77
N PRO A 77 17.13 25.50 1.58
CA PRO A 77 15.70 25.69 1.44
C PRO A 77 14.95 24.43 1.86
N LYS A 78 14.06 24.58 2.85
CA LYS A 78 13.00 23.61 3.15
C LYS A 78 12.06 23.54 1.95
N SER A 79 12.21 22.55 1.10
CA SER A 79 11.16 22.13 0.17
C SER A 79 11.13 20.60 0.05
N ALA A 80 11.09 19.91 1.19
CA ALA A 80 10.54 18.57 1.23
C ALA A 80 9.06 18.71 1.63
N PRO A 81 8.10 18.29 0.79
CA PRO A 81 6.71 18.19 1.23
C PRO A 81 6.59 17.18 2.38
N ASP A 82 5.58 17.32 3.23
CA ASP A 82 5.34 16.43 4.37
C ASP A 82 5.25 14.96 3.90
N VAL A 83 6.30 14.20 4.16
CA VAL A 83 6.38 12.76 3.90
C VAL A 83 6.15 12.01 5.21
N PRO A 84 5.59 10.78 5.18
CA PRO A 84 5.43 10.00 6.40
C PRO A 84 6.76 9.80 7.12
N ALA A 85 6.84 10.26 8.38
CA ALA A 85 8.08 10.35 9.19
C ALA A 85 8.82 9.01 9.36
N HIS A 86 8.14 7.89 9.15
CA HIS A 86 8.75 6.59 9.34
C HIS A 86 9.59 6.07 8.16
N GLN A 87 9.68 6.85 7.07
CA GLN A 87 10.50 6.51 5.90
C GLN A 87 11.81 7.27 5.78
N ASP A 88 12.27 7.95 6.84
CA ASP A 88 13.54 8.70 6.84
C ASP A 88 14.74 7.84 6.40
N ARG A 89 14.79 6.55 6.75
CA ARG A 89 15.83 5.61 6.27
C ARG A 89 15.78 5.33 4.76
N ALA A 90 14.63 5.47 4.11
CA ALA A 90 14.53 5.29 2.66
C ALA A 90 15.15 6.47 1.90
N TYR A 91 15.19 7.66 2.53
CA TYR A 91 15.87 8.85 2.03
C TYR A 91 17.38 8.85 2.33
N GLU A 92 17.83 8.13 3.37
CA GLU A 92 19.26 7.98 3.72
C GLU A 92 20.08 7.38 2.55
N PHE A 93 19.47 6.52 1.72
CA PHE A 93 20.10 5.94 0.52
C PHE A 93 20.14 6.89 -0.69
N VAL A 94 19.45 8.03 -0.64
CA VAL A 94 19.40 9.04 -1.72
C VAL A 94 20.55 10.06 -1.58
N GLN A 95 21.22 10.08 -0.43
CA GLN A 95 22.16 11.13 -0.05
C GLN A 95 23.63 10.70 -0.15
N CYS A 96 23.96 9.77 -1.04
CA CYS A 96 25.35 9.56 -1.44
C CYS A 96 25.83 10.79 -2.26
N PRO A 97 26.93 11.47 -1.87
CA PRO A 97 27.36 12.70 -2.51
C PRO A 97 27.59 12.51 -4.01
N VAL A 98 27.00 13.42 -4.78
CA VAL A 98 27.07 13.47 -6.25
C VAL A 98 28.49 13.82 -6.68
N THR A 99 29.35 12.81 -6.79
CA THR A 99 30.53 12.85 -7.66
C THR A 99 30.48 11.66 -8.60
N GLY A 100 30.02 11.92 -9.82
CA GLY A 100 30.09 10.97 -10.93
C GLY A 100 28.73 10.39 -11.29
N ALA A 101 28.09 10.99 -12.28
CA ALA A 101 27.05 10.36 -13.07
C ALA A 101 27.52 9.00 -13.58
N ARG A 102 27.03 7.92 -12.97
CA ARG A 102 26.88 6.61 -13.59
C ARG A 102 25.57 6.03 -13.11
N GLU A 103 24.78 5.60 -14.08
CA GLU A 103 23.58 4.77 -13.92
C GLU A 103 23.89 3.61 -12.95
N SER A 104 23.63 3.81 -11.66
CA SER A 104 23.81 2.74 -10.69
C SER A 104 22.62 1.80 -10.84
N ASN A 105 22.81 0.75 -11.63
CA ASN A 105 21.98 -0.45 -11.51
C ASN A 105 21.98 -0.83 -10.01
N PRO A 106 20.80 -0.97 -9.36
CA PRO A 106 20.73 -1.40 -7.97
C PRO A 106 21.51 -2.70 -7.81
N THR A 107 22.42 -2.76 -6.84
CA THR A 107 23.05 -4.04 -6.51
C THR A 107 22.00 -4.94 -5.85
N ALA A 108 22.15 -6.26 -5.90
CA ALA A 108 21.18 -7.18 -5.32
C ALA A 108 20.95 -6.95 -3.80
N SER A 109 21.94 -6.37 -3.11
CA SER A 109 21.85 -5.96 -1.70
C SER A 109 21.00 -4.71 -1.45
N ASP A 110 20.71 -3.92 -2.49
CA ASP A 110 19.92 -2.69 -2.37
C ASP A 110 18.41 -2.95 -2.56
N ILE A 111 18.03 -4.17 -2.92
CA ILE A 111 16.64 -4.56 -3.14
C ILE A 111 16.02 -4.95 -1.80
N ASN A 112 14.94 -4.28 -1.41
CA ASN A 112 14.22 -4.61 -0.20
C ASN A 112 13.57 -6.02 -0.33
N PRO A 113 13.91 -6.99 0.52
CA PRO A 113 13.37 -8.35 0.43
C PRO A 113 11.87 -8.46 0.77
N ASP A 114 11.29 -7.47 1.46
CA ASP A 114 9.88 -7.48 1.88
C ASP A 114 8.94 -7.14 0.71
N ASN A 115 9.40 -6.40 -0.28
CA ASN A 115 8.57 -5.97 -1.41
C ASN A 115 9.27 -6.04 -2.78
N MET A 116 10.50 -6.55 -2.81
CA MET A 116 11.36 -6.66 -3.99
C MET A 116 11.54 -5.34 -4.75
N MET A 117 11.45 -4.21 -4.05
CA MET A 117 11.62 -2.88 -4.64
C MET A 117 13.06 -2.38 -4.47
N PRO A 118 13.65 -1.77 -5.51
CA PRO A 118 14.90 -1.04 -5.38
C PRO A 118 14.70 0.22 -4.52
N PRO A 119 15.79 0.90 -4.13
CA PRO A 119 15.71 2.14 -3.37
C PRO A 119 14.81 3.18 -4.06
N PRO A 120 14.07 4.00 -3.29
CA PRO A 120 13.14 4.97 -3.85
C PRO A 120 13.91 5.99 -4.70
N ASN A 121 13.54 6.11 -5.97
CA ASN A 121 14.02 7.17 -6.85
C ASN A 121 12.86 8.13 -7.16
N GLN A 122 12.94 9.34 -6.60
CA GLN A 122 11.98 10.42 -6.79
C GLN A 122 12.50 11.54 -7.71
N GLN A 123 13.62 11.32 -8.40
CA GLN A 123 14.10 12.26 -9.41
C GLN A 123 13.29 12.09 -10.71
N PRO A 124 12.95 13.18 -11.42
CA PRO A 124 12.35 13.10 -12.74
C PRO A 124 13.21 12.30 -13.73
N SER A 125 12.59 11.48 -14.56
CA SER A 125 13.30 10.75 -15.62
C SER A 125 13.63 11.66 -16.81
N PRO A 126 14.72 11.40 -17.58
CA PRO A 126 15.00 12.13 -18.81
C PRO A 126 13.81 12.12 -19.77
N GLY A 127 13.43 13.31 -20.28
CA GLY A 127 12.29 13.45 -21.22
C GLY A 127 10.91 13.34 -20.57
N GLN A 128 10.79 13.44 -19.24
CA GLN A 128 9.49 13.49 -18.58
C GLN A 128 8.73 14.78 -18.97
N PRO A 129 7.48 14.68 -19.48
CA PRO A 129 6.78 15.82 -20.08
C PRO A 129 6.15 16.79 -19.07
N PHE A 130 5.89 16.36 -17.84
CA PHE A 130 5.26 17.17 -16.80
C PHE A 130 5.76 16.77 -15.40
N PRO A 131 5.71 17.68 -14.41
CA PRO A 131 6.07 17.36 -13.04
C PRO A 131 5.10 16.32 -12.44
N LEU A 132 5.63 15.43 -11.62
CA LEU A 132 4.85 14.43 -10.89
C LEU A 132 5.01 14.62 -9.40
N SER A 133 3.97 14.30 -8.63
CA SER A 133 4.04 14.39 -7.19
C SER A 133 5.09 13.41 -6.63
N VAL A 134 5.89 13.91 -5.69
CA VAL A 134 6.83 13.12 -4.88
C VAL A 134 6.23 12.71 -3.54
N VAL A 135 5.04 13.24 -3.20
CA VAL A 135 4.33 12.95 -1.96
C VAL A 135 3.87 11.49 -1.95
N ARG A 136 4.01 10.85 -0.80
CA ARG A 136 3.61 9.46 -0.58
C ARG A 136 2.44 9.41 0.39
N GLU A 137 1.58 8.43 0.18
CA GLU A 137 0.38 8.21 1.00
C GLU A 137 0.60 7.01 1.93
N GLU A 138 0.29 7.17 3.21
CA GLU A 138 0.27 6.07 4.17
C GLU A 138 -1.00 5.24 4.01
N SER A 139 -0.85 3.91 3.96
CA SER A 139 -1.96 2.97 3.85
C SER A 139 -2.62 2.70 5.20
N HIS A 140 -3.71 1.95 5.19
CA HIS A 140 -4.34 1.37 6.39
C HIS A 140 -3.87 -0.07 6.65
N ILE A 141 -2.81 -0.50 5.97
CA ILE A 141 -2.28 -1.85 6.04
C ILE A 141 -1.12 -1.87 7.04
N PRO A 142 -1.26 -2.52 8.21
CA PRO A 142 -0.20 -2.59 9.21
C PRO A 142 1.01 -3.34 8.67
N ARG A 143 2.22 -2.85 8.98
CA ARG A 143 3.47 -3.53 8.61
C ARG A 143 3.92 -4.45 9.75
N ALA A 144 4.15 -5.72 9.44
CA ALA A 144 4.60 -6.67 10.45
C ALA A 144 5.97 -6.27 11.03
N GLY A 145 6.12 -6.35 12.36
CA GLY A 145 7.35 -5.98 13.06
C GLY A 145 7.55 -4.47 13.26
N SER A 146 6.53 -3.66 12.99
CA SER A 146 6.50 -2.22 13.22
C SER A 146 5.12 -1.78 13.71
N GLU A 147 5.05 -0.63 14.39
CA GLU A 147 3.78 0.04 14.76
C GLU A 147 3.25 0.94 13.62
N GLN A 148 3.86 0.87 12.44
CA GLN A 148 3.57 1.74 11.30
C GLN A 148 2.84 0.97 10.20
N ASN A 149 2.19 1.71 9.31
CA ASN A 149 1.56 1.12 8.13
C ASN A 149 2.51 1.10 6.93
N TRP A 150 2.13 0.32 5.92
CA TRP A 150 2.79 0.41 4.61
C TRP A 150 2.53 1.76 3.96
N VAL A 151 3.45 2.23 3.13
CA VAL A 151 3.34 3.52 2.44
C VAL A 151 3.45 3.29 0.94
N TYR A 152 2.47 3.80 0.21
CA TYR A 152 2.39 3.67 -1.24
C TYR A 152 3.49 4.48 -1.95
N PRO A 153 3.92 4.07 -3.15
CA PRO A 153 4.86 4.84 -3.95
C PRO A 153 4.21 6.16 -4.41
N SER A 154 5.00 7.22 -4.51
CA SER A 154 4.55 8.48 -5.12
C SER A 154 4.41 8.35 -6.63
N GLU A 155 3.80 9.36 -7.27
CA GLU A 155 3.64 9.40 -8.73
C GLU A 155 4.97 9.31 -9.47
N GLN A 156 5.96 10.06 -9.00
CA GLN A 156 7.29 10.02 -9.58
C GLN A 156 7.94 8.64 -9.43
N MET A 157 7.76 7.97 -8.29
CA MET A 157 8.28 6.61 -8.08
C MET A 157 7.61 5.60 -9.00
N PHE A 158 6.28 5.70 -9.15
CA PHE A 158 5.49 4.84 -10.03
C PHE A 158 5.92 5.02 -11.49
N TRP A 159 6.04 6.26 -11.95
CA TRP A 159 6.53 6.58 -13.30
C TRP A 159 7.90 5.96 -13.58
N ASN A 160 8.86 6.20 -12.68
CA ASN A 160 10.20 5.65 -12.78
C ASN A 160 10.20 4.11 -12.78
N ALA A 161 9.33 3.48 -11.97
CA ALA A 161 9.18 2.03 -11.96
C ALA A 161 8.62 1.47 -13.27
N MET A 162 7.64 2.15 -13.86
CA MET A 162 7.06 1.77 -15.16
C MET A 162 8.11 1.86 -16.28
N LEU A 163 8.93 2.90 -16.30
CA LEU A 163 10.03 3.02 -17.27
C LEU A 163 11.04 1.87 -17.15
N ARG A 164 11.39 1.45 -15.93
CA ARG A 164 12.26 0.28 -15.68
C ARG A 164 11.65 -1.03 -16.17
N LYS A 165 10.32 -1.16 -16.11
CA LYS A 165 9.58 -2.30 -16.67
C LYS A 165 9.50 -2.27 -18.21
N GLY A 166 10.13 -1.30 -18.86
CA GLY A 166 10.15 -1.15 -20.31
C GLY A 166 8.96 -0.37 -20.86
N TRP A 167 8.11 0.22 -20.01
CA TRP A 167 7.01 1.05 -20.46
C TRP A 167 7.53 2.32 -21.13
N ARG A 168 6.85 2.77 -22.19
CA ARG A 168 7.18 3.99 -22.92
C ARG A 168 5.90 4.81 -23.08
N TRP A 169 5.78 5.85 -22.28
CA TRP A 169 4.68 6.80 -22.36
C TRP A 169 4.79 7.58 -23.67
N ARG A 170 3.71 7.66 -24.45
CA ARG A 170 3.63 8.62 -25.55
C ARG A 170 2.98 9.89 -25.01
N GLU A 171 3.41 11.04 -25.49
CA GLU A 171 2.97 12.36 -24.98
C GLU A 171 1.45 12.55 -25.00
N GLN A 172 0.79 11.94 -25.98
CA GLN A 172 -0.67 11.97 -26.15
C GLN A 172 -1.45 10.91 -25.35
N ASP A 173 -0.77 9.98 -24.69
CA ASP A 173 -1.41 8.82 -24.06
C ASP A 173 -1.73 9.05 -22.57
N VAL A 174 -1.04 9.96 -21.88
CA VAL A 174 -1.17 10.14 -20.43
C VAL A 174 -0.92 11.60 -20.04
N SER A 175 -1.89 12.21 -19.36
CA SER A 175 -1.75 13.49 -18.68
C SER A 175 -1.32 13.32 -17.22
N GLN A 176 -0.91 14.42 -16.57
CA GLN A 176 -0.64 14.44 -15.14
C GLN A 176 -1.85 13.96 -14.31
N LYS A 177 -3.07 14.34 -14.73
CA LYS A 177 -4.31 13.95 -14.08
C LYS A 177 -4.56 12.44 -14.19
N ASP A 178 -4.21 11.85 -15.33
CA ASP A 178 -4.33 10.39 -15.51
C ASP A 178 -3.38 9.65 -14.58
N MET A 179 -2.15 10.15 -14.39
CA MET A 179 -1.20 9.54 -13.45
C MET A 179 -1.74 9.55 -12.02
N MET A 180 -2.26 10.68 -11.56
CA MET A 180 -2.90 10.81 -10.24
C MET A 180 -4.06 9.81 -10.08
N HIS A 181 -4.94 9.70 -11.09
CA HIS A 181 -6.04 8.75 -11.07
C HIS A 181 -5.58 7.29 -11.04
N ILE A 182 -4.60 6.93 -11.88
CA ILE A 182 -4.04 5.58 -11.94
C ILE A 182 -3.55 5.18 -10.56
N ILE A 183 -2.77 6.03 -9.89
CA ILE A 183 -2.19 5.69 -8.59
C ILE A 183 -3.27 5.62 -7.51
N SER A 184 -4.23 6.55 -7.51
CA SER A 184 -5.37 6.48 -6.59
C SER A 184 -6.13 5.16 -6.72
N ILE A 185 -6.38 4.68 -7.94
CA ILE A 185 -7.04 3.40 -8.20
C ILE A 185 -6.17 2.23 -7.70
N HIS A 186 -4.85 2.25 -7.91
CA HIS A 186 -3.95 1.21 -7.42
C HIS A 186 -3.92 1.15 -5.88
N ASN A 187 -3.87 2.31 -5.21
CA ASN A 187 -3.92 2.39 -3.75
C ASN A 187 -5.24 1.82 -3.23
N GLN A 188 -6.37 2.23 -3.81
CA GLN A 188 -7.69 1.68 -3.46
C GLN A 188 -7.79 0.17 -3.70
N ASN A 189 -7.21 -0.35 -4.78
CA ASN A 189 -7.18 -1.78 -5.06
C ASN A 189 -6.36 -2.55 -4.01
N ASN A 190 -5.26 -1.97 -3.52
CA ASN A 190 -4.49 -2.56 -2.42
C ASN A 190 -5.27 -2.57 -1.11
N GLU A 191 -5.96 -1.48 -0.78
CA GLU A 191 -6.84 -1.41 0.40
C GLU A 191 -7.99 -2.41 0.32
N ASN A 192 -8.60 -2.57 -0.85
CA ASN A 192 -9.65 -3.56 -1.06
C ASN A 192 -9.11 -4.99 -0.95
N ALA A 193 -7.91 -5.27 -1.46
CA ALA A 193 -7.27 -6.56 -1.28
C ALA A 193 -7.01 -6.85 0.21
N TRP A 194 -6.57 -5.86 0.98
CA TRP A 194 -6.39 -5.99 2.42
C TRP A 194 -7.71 -6.27 3.15
N LYS A 195 -8.79 -5.55 2.81
CA LYS A 195 -10.13 -5.82 3.37
C LYS A 195 -10.59 -7.24 3.10
N GLU A 196 -10.35 -7.77 1.89
CA GLU A 196 -10.68 -9.16 1.58
C GLU A 196 -9.83 -10.16 2.39
N ILE A 197 -8.55 -9.87 2.61
CA ILE A 197 -7.71 -10.67 3.51
C ILE A 197 -8.29 -10.66 4.92
N LEU A 198 -8.69 -9.51 5.45
CA LEU A 198 -9.27 -9.40 6.79
C LEU A 198 -10.56 -10.24 6.94
N LYS A 199 -11.36 -10.38 5.88
CA LYS A 199 -12.52 -11.29 5.88
C LYS A 199 -12.13 -12.75 6.07
N TRP A 200 -11.02 -13.18 5.49
CA TRP A 200 -10.47 -14.53 5.72
C TRP A 200 -9.89 -14.66 7.13
N GLU A 201 -9.14 -13.65 7.58
CA GLU A 201 -8.55 -13.61 8.92
C GLU A 201 -9.60 -13.58 10.04
N ALA A 202 -10.83 -13.13 9.76
CA ALA A 202 -11.94 -13.18 10.71
C ALA A 202 -12.24 -14.61 11.21
N LEU A 203 -11.99 -15.64 10.38
CA LEU A 203 -12.09 -17.06 10.78
C LEU A 203 -11.13 -17.43 11.90
N HIS A 204 -10.07 -16.64 12.10
CA HIS A 204 -8.98 -16.85 13.03
C HIS A 204 -8.82 -15.70 14.02
N SER A 205 -9.85 -14.87 14.20
CA SER A 205 -9.84 -13.73 15.14
C SER A 205 -9.39 -14.08 16.55
N LYS A 206 -9.64 -15.32 17.01
CA LYS A 206 -9.21 -15.81 18.33
C LYS A 206 -7.72 -16.13 18.42
N GLU A 207 -7.05 -16.40 17.29
CA GLU A 207 -5.62 -16.76 17.25
C GLU A 207 -4.73 -15.51 17.41
N CYS A 208 -5.22 -14.33 17.03
CA CYS A 208 -4.41 -13.11 17.01
C CYS A 208 -5.23 -11.89 17.44
N PRO A 209 -5.32 -11.61 18.76
CA PRO A 209 -6.12 -10.50 19.30
C PRO A 209 -5.65 -9.10 18.87
N CYS A 210 -4.34 -8.92 18.61
CA CYS A 210 -3.80 -7.65 18.11
C CYS A 210 -4.04 -7.43 16.60
N GLY A 211 -4.56 -8.44 15.89
CA GLY A 211 -4.85 -8.37 14.47
C GLY A 211 -3.67 -8.78 13.58
N PRO A 212 -3.94 -9.16 12.32
CA PRO A 212 -2.92 -9.54 11.35
C PRO A 212 -2.19 -8.32 10.79
N ALA A 213 -0.94 -8.50 10.38
CA ALA A 213 -0.13 -7.46 9.72
C ALA A 213 0.49 -7.98 8.42
N LEU A 214 0.66 -7.12 7.41
CA LEU A 214 1.32 -7.48 6.16
C LEU A 214 2.83 -7.51 6.36
N LYS A 215 3.44 -8.69 6.16
CA LYS A 215 4.88 -8.89 6.33
C LYS A 215 5.65 -8.59 5.05
N ARG A 216 5.18 -9.13 3.92
CA ARG A 216 5.82 -8.94 2.61
C ARG A 216 4.84 -9.20 1.49
N PHE A 217 5.09 -8.63 0.32
CA PHE A 217 4.29 -8.86 -0.88
C PHE A 217 5.16 -8.97 -2.12
N GLY A 218 4.69 -9.72 -3.12
CA GLY A 218 5.42 -9.90 -4.36
C GLY A 218 4.51 -10.08 -5.56
N GLY A 219 4.83 -9.37 -6.65
CA GLY A 219 4.16 -9.50 -7.94
C GLY A 219 4.61 -10.76 -8.69
N LYS A 220 3.64 -11.51 -9.20
CA LYS A 220 3.81 -12.78 -9.92
C LYS A 220 2.92 -12.85 -11.17
N ALA A 221 2.89 -11.75 -11.93
CA ALA A 221 1.98 -11.53 -13.06
C ALA A 221 2.01 -12.63 -14.14
N LYS A 222 3.14 -13.33 -14.35
CA LYS A 222 3.27 -14.40 -15.35
C LYS A 222 2.94 -15.80 -14.81
N GLU A 223 2.84 -15.95 -13.50
CA GLU A 223 2.62 -17.24 -12.86
C GLU A 223 1.14 -17.43 -12.52
N PHE A 224 0.32 -17.72 -13.54
CA PHE A 224 -1.11 -17.92 -13.31
C PHE A 224 -1.39 -19.14 -12.43
N THR A 225 -2.32 -18.96 -11.48
CA THR A 225 -2.76 -20.02 -10.57
C THR A 225 -3.49 -21.14 -11.32
N PRO A 226 -3.50 -22.39 -10.81
CA PRO A 226 -4.27 -23.47 -11.43
C PRO A 226 -5.76 -23.12 -11.62
N ARG A 227 -6.34 -22.39 -10.64
CA ARG A 227 -7.71 -21.87 -10.73
C ARG A 227 -7.88 -20.85 -11.86
N ALA A 228 -6.97 -19.89 -12.01
CA ALA A 228 -7.02 -18.91 -13.09
C ALA A 228 -6.90 -19.59 -14.47
N ARG A 229 -6.00 -20.56 -14.61
CA ARG A 229 -5.85 -21.36 -15.84
C ARG A 229 -7.11 -22.15 -16.18
N PHE A 230 -7.72 -22.79 -15.18
CA PHE A 230 -8.95 -23.55 -15.38
C PHE A 230 -10.14 -22.65 -15.77
N ARG A 231 -10.31 -21.49 -15.10
CA ARG A 231 -11.33 -20.50 -15.48
C ARG A 231 -11.11 -19.98 -16.89
N HIS A 232 -9.86 -19.73 -17.27
CA HIS A 232 -9.54 -19.30 -18.62
C HIS A 232 -9.89 -20.35 -19.67
N TRP A 233 -9.61 -21.62 -19.38
CA TRP A 233 -10.01 -22.73 -20.24
C TRP A 233 -11.54 -22.83 -20.43
N MET A 234 -12.34 -22.38 -19.44
CA MET A 234 -13.81 -22.27 -19.55
C MET A 234 -14.29 -20.97 -20.22
N GLY A 235 -13.39 -20.18 -20.83
CA GLY A 235 -13.75 -18.96 -21.57
C GLY A 235 -13.73 -17.66 -20.78
N HIS A 236 -13.24 -17.66 -19.54
CA HIS A 236 -13.03 -16.42 -18.79
C HIS A 236 -11.68 -15.75 -19.13
N GLU A 237 -11.54 -14.47 -18.82
CA GLU A 237 -10.26 -13.78 -18.96
C GLU A 237 -9.27 -14.19 -17.86
N LEU A 238 -7.98 -14.17 -18.20
CA LEU A 238 -6.89 -14.32 -17.23
C LEU A 238 -6.78 -13.05 -16.38
N PRO A 239 -6.31 -13.15 -15.13
CA PRO A 239 -6.05 -11.96 -14.34
C PRO A 239 -4.95 -11.14 -15.01
N PHE A 240 -5.13 -9.83 -15.07
CA PHE A 240 -4.12 -8.92 -15.65
C PHE A 240 -2.94 -8.73 -14.70
N ASP A 241 -3.15 -8.97 -13.40
CA ASP A 241 -2.12 -8.93 -12.38
C ASP A 241 -2.37 -9.98 -11.30
N ARG A 242 -1.30 -10.52 -10.73
CA ARG A 242 -1.37 -11.54 -9.67
C ARG A 242 -0.29 -11.28 -8.64
N HIS A 243 -0.70 -11.27 -7.37
CA HIS A 243 0.17 -11.00 -6.24
C HIS A 243 0.09 -12.12 -5.20
N ASP A 244 1.23 -12.37 -4.55
CA ASP A 244 1.29 -13.15 -3.32
C ASP A 244 1.61 -12.22 -2.16
N TRP A 245 0.75 -12.22 -1.14
CA TRP A 245 0.97 -11.46 0.09
C TRP A 245 1.21 -12.42 1.23
N ILE A 246 2.20 -12.13 2.07
CA ILE A 246 2.50 -12.89 3.28
C ILE A 246 2.05 -12.06 4.46
N VAL A 247 1.07 -12.59 5.17
CA VAL A 247 0.47 -11.97 6.35
C VAL A 247 1.08 -12.62 7.58
N ASP A 248 1.56 -11.81 8.51
CA ASP A 248 1.92 -12.28 9.84
C ASP A 248 0.68 -12.27 10.73
N ARG A 249 0.29 -13.45 11.19
CA ARG A 249 -0.76 -13.66 12.19
C ARG A 249 -0.08 -14.01 13.50
N CYS A 250 0.36 -13.00 14.24
CA CYS A 250 0.99 -13.17 15.55
C CYS A 250 2.16 -14.18 15.52
N GLY A 251 3.07 -14.05 14.56
CA GLY A 251 4.22 -14.95 14.38
C GLY A 251 3.98 -16.14 13.43
N LYS A 252 2.75 -16.35 12.95
CA LYS A 252 2.46 -17.34 11.91
C LYS A 252 2.35 -16.66 10.54
N GLU A 253 3.23 -17.04 9.62
CA GLU A 253 3.15 -16.58 8.24
C GLU A 253 2.06 -17.33 7.46
N VAL A 254 1.13 -16.59 6.88
CA VAL A 254 0.06 -17.10 6.02
C VAL A 254 0.17 -16.42 4.67
N ARG A 255 0.33 -17.23 3.61
CA ARG A 255 0.35 -16.71 2.24
C ARG A 255 -1.06 -16.58 1.68
N TYR A 256 -1.37 -15.42 1.13
CA TYR A 256 -2.56 -15.11 0.35
C TYR A 256 -2.19 -14.97 -1.12
N VAL A 257 -3.06 -15.48 -1.98
CA VAL A 257 -2.99 -15.30 -3.43
C VAL A 257 -4.11 -14.36 -3.85
N ILE A 258 -3.76 -13.32 -4.60
CA ILE A 258 -4.65 -12.27 -5.06
C ILE A 258 -4.57 -12.21 -6.58
N ASP A 259 -5.67 -12.57 -7.25
CA ASP A 259 -5.81 -12.41 -8.70
C ASP A 259 -6.68 -11.16 -8.99
N TYR A 260 -6.18 -10.24 -9.81
CA TYR A 260 -6.87 -9.02 -10.22
C TYR A 260 -7.45 -9.19 -11.63
N TYR A 261 -8.75 -9.00 -11.79
CA TYR A 261 -9.48 -9.11 -13.06
C TYR A 261 -10.12 -7.79 -13.44
N VAL A 262 -10.25 -7.54 -14.74
CA VAL A 262 -10.99 -6.40 -15.26
C VAL A 262 -12.47 -6.59 -14.91
N GLY A 263 -13.14 -5.52 -14.49
CA GLY A 263 -14.59 -5.50 -14.29
C GLY A 263 -15.35 -5.79 -15.59
N GLY A 264 -16.60 -6.23 -15.47
CA GLY A 264 -17.45 -6.46 -16.64
C GLY A 264 -17.71 -5.19 -17.45
N HIS A 265 -18.32 -5.34 -18.64
CA HIS A 265 -18.62 -4.24 -19.56
C HIS A 265 -19.32 -3.06 -18.85
N GLY A 266 -18.60 -1.95 -18.70
CA GLY A 266 -19.13 -0.68 -18.18
C GLY A 266 -18.78 -0.37 -16.72
N SER A 267 -18.07 -1.25 -16.00
CA SER A 267 -17.55 -0.93 -14.67
C SER A 267 -16.04 -0.75 -14.68
N ASP A 268 -15.54 0.41 -14.28
CA ASP A 268 -14.11 0.69 -14.05
C ASP A 268 -13.55 0.00 -12.79
N HIS A 269 -14.33 -0.90 -12.18
CA HIS A 269 -13.98 -1.57 -10.95
C HIS A 269 -13.15 -2.83 -11.21
N THR A 270 -12.10 -3.02 -10.42
CA THR A 270 -11.30 -4.24 -10.45
C THR A 270 -11.98 -5.34 -9.63
N ILE A 271 -12.14 -6.53 -10.22
CA ILE A 271 -12.66 -7.70 -9.50
C ILE A 271 -11.49 -8.41 -8.83
N LEU A 272 -11.58 -8.61 -7.52
CA LEU A 272 -10.55 -9.26 -6.71
C LEU A 272 -10.94 -10.70 -6.36
N ASP A 273 -10.05 -11.66 -6.66
CA ASP A 273 -10.14 -13.03 -6.15
C ASP A 273 -9.02 -13.27 -5.14
N VAL A 274 -9.32 -12.99 -3.87
CA VAL A 274 -8.40 -13.11 -2.72
C VAL A 274 -8.69 -14.39 -1.95
N ARG A 275 -7.63 -15.16 -1.65
CA ARG A 275 -7.77 -16.47 -0.98
C ARG A 275 -6.45 -16.95 -0.33
N PRO A 276 -6.51 -17.67 0.81
CA PRO A 276 -5.33 -18.30 1.41
C PRO A 276 -4.68 -19.29 0.44
N ALA A 277 -3.36 -19.38 0.32
CA ALA A 277 -2.69 -20.31 -0.59
C ALA A 277 -2.90 -21.79 -0.16
N PHE A 278 -2.92 -22.72 -1.11
CA PHE A 278 -3.03 -24.16 -0.84
C PHE A 278 -1.69 -24.75 -0.34
N GLU A 279 -1.22 -24.29 0.82
CA GLU A 279 0.06 -24.73 1.40
C GLU A 279 -0.08 -25.35 2.79
N SER A 280 -1.26 -25.24 3.41
CA SER A 280 -1.52 -25.85 4.72
C SER A 280 -2.92 -26.45 4.77
N LEU A 281 -3.09 -27.46 5.63
CA LEU A 281 -4.40 -28.06 5.90
C LEU A 281 -5.40 -27.03 6.43
N GLY A 282 -4.92 -26.05 7.22
CA GLY A 282 -5.74 -24.92 7.67
C GLY A 282 -6.29 -24.12 6.50
N ALA A 283 -5.43 -23.69 5.58
CA ALA A 283 -5.86 -22.92 4.41
C ALA A 283 -6.83 -23.68 3.48
N VAL A 284 -6.67 -25.00 3.36
CA VAL A 284 -7.63 -25.87 2.65
C VAL A 284 -8.98 -25.87 3.37
N TRP A 285 -8.96 -26.07 4.69
CA TRP A 285 -10.16 -26.08 5.52
C TRP A 285 -10.91 -24.74 5.49
N ASP A 286 -10.19 -23.62 5.57
CA ASP A 286 -10.79 -22.29 5.50
C ASP A 286 -11.50 -22.08 4.17
N ARG A 287 -10.86 -22.47 3.06
CA ARG A 287 -11.47 -22.42 1.73
C ARG A 287 -12.72 -23.30 1.63
N MET A 288 -12.69 -24.52 2.18
CA MET A 288 -13.86 -25.40 2.19
C MET A 288 -15.00 -24.79 3.00
N LYS A 289 -14.71 -24.24 4.18
CA LYS A 289 -15.69 -23.59 5.06
C LYS A 289 -16.36 -22.40 4.37
N VAL A 290 -15.58 -21.50 3.78
CA VAL A 290 -16.11 -20.33 3.05
C VAL A 290 -16.88 -20.76 1.80
N ALA A 291 -16.42 -21.79 1.08
CA ALA A 291 -17.15 -22.33 -0.06
C ALA A 291 -18.51 -22.90 0.35
N TRP A 292 -18.56 -23.67 1.45
CA TRP A 292 -19.80 -24.20 2.02
C TRP A 292 -20.76 -23.09 2.45
N TRP A 293 -20.26 -22.06 3.12
CA TRP A 293 -21.10 -20.90 3.52
C TRP A 293 -21.67 -20.17 2.31
N ARG A 294 -20.86 -19.93 1.28
CA ARG A 294 -21.34 -19.32 0.03
C ARG A 294 -22.42 -20.16 -0.64
N TRP A 295 -22.25 -21.49 -0.66
CA TRP A 295 -23.23 -22.41 -1.22
C TRP A 295 -24.55 -22.43 -0.44
N THR A 296 -24.48 -22.39 0.90
CA THR A 296 -25.67 -22.51 1.77
C THR A 296 -26.36 -21.19 2.07
N SER A 297 -25.68 -20.06 1.86
CA SER A 297 -26.23 -18.71 2.07
C SER A 297 -26.73 -18.06 0.78
N SER A 298 -26.71 -18.79 -0.35
CA SER A 298 -27.21 -18.34 -1.67
C SER A 298 -28.58 -18.90 -1.98
#